data_AF-F9Q7A8-F1
#
_entry.id   AF-F9Q7A8-F1
#
_cell.length_a   1.000
_cell.length_b   1.000
_cell.length_c   1.000
_cell.angle_alpha   90.00
_cell.angle_beta   90.00
_cell.angle_gamma   90.00
#
_symmetry.space_group_name_H-M   'P 1'
#
loop_
_entity.id
_entity.type
_entity.pdbx_description
1 polymer ?
#
loop_
_entity_poly.entity_id
_entity_poly.type
_entity_poly.pdbx_seq_one_letter_code
_entity_poly.pdbx_strand_id
1 'polypeptide(L)'
;MDVVALLVMLFFYTSGILSINEILAGFSDPNIILIALLFVVGEGLVRTGIAYQVSDSILRFAKNSEVKVLIYLMLSVTGLGAFMSSTGVVAVFIPVVLMICRQMNIPPKRLMMPLSVAGLISGMMTLIATPPNLVVNAELLHDTGLRLRFLILPLSV
;
A
#
# COMPACT_ATOMS: atom_id res chain seq x y z
N MET A 1 -16.08 10.86 7.76
CA MET A 1 -14.96 10.42 8.62
C MET A 1 -14.19 11.62 9.16
N ASP A 2 -13.84 12.61 8.34
CA ASP A 2 -13.05 13.78 8.78
C ASP A 2 -13.73 14.63 9.84
N VAL A 3 -15.04 14.89 9.69
CA VAL A 3 -15.82 15.62 10.69
C VAL A 3 -15.81 14.91 12.05
N VAL A 4 -15.89 13.58 12.05
CA VAL A 4 -15.84 12.78 13.28
C VAL A 4 -14.46 12.89 13.93
N ALA A 5 -13.38 12.79 13.15
CA ALA A 5 -12.02 12.94 13.64
C ALA A 5 -11.76 14.33 14.27
N LEU A 6 -12.24 15.39 13.63
CA LEU A 6 -12.13 16.75 14.14
C LEU A 6 -12.94 16.95 15.44
N LEU A 7 -14.15 16.40 15.51
CA LEU A 7 -14.96 16.43 16.72
C LEU A 7 -14.31 15.68 17.88
N VAL A 8 -13.66 14.54 17.61
CA VAL A 8 -12.92 13.77 18.62
C VAL A 8 -11.71 14.56 19.13
N MET A 9 -10.91 15.16 18.23
CA MET A 9 -9.80 16.03 18.64
C MET A 9 -10.28 17.22 19.49
N LEU A 10 -11.37 17.87 19.08
CA LEU A 10 -11.96 18.98 19.81
C LEU A 10 -12.43 18.53 21.20
N PHE A 11 -13.12 17.40 21.29
CA PHE A 11 -13.62 16.83 22.54
C PHE A 11 -12.49 16.56 23.53
N PHE A 12 -11.38 15.95 23.08
CA PHE A 12 -10.23 15.67 23.92
C PHE A 12 -9.50 16.93 24.40
N TYR A 13 -9.43 17.97 23.56
CA TYR A 13 -8.92 19.29 23.95
C TYR A 13 -9.80 19.94 25.02
N THR A 14 -11.10 20.05 24.77
CA THR A 14 -12.03 20.73 25.67
C THR A 14 -12.25 19.98 26.98
N SER A 15 -12.05 18.66 26.98
CA SER A 15 -12.10 17.84 28.20
C SER A 15 -10.82 17.97 29.05
N GLY A 16 -9.80 18.68 28.57
CA GLY A 16 -8.52 18.85 29.27
C GLY A 16 -7.68 17.56 29.35
N ILE A 17 -8.02 16.53 28.58
CA ILE A 17 -7.33 15.24 28.58
C ILE A 17 -6.03 15.32 27.78
N LEU A 18 -6.05 16.06 26.67
CA LEU A 18 -4.88 16.29 25.82
C LEU A 18 -4.63 17.78 25.61
N SER A 19 -3.35 18.16 25.64
CA SER A 19 -2.88 19.49 25.28
C SER A 19 -2.87 19.69 23.75
N ILE A 20 -2.78 20.95 23.31
CA ILE A 20 -2.72 21.28 21.88
C ILE A 20 -1.51 20.62 21.19
N ASN A 21 -0.38 20.50 21.89
CA ASN A 21 0.83 19.89 21.35
C ASN A 21 0.63 18.38 21.12
N GLU A 22 -0.07 17.69 22.01
CA GLU A 22 -0.32 16.25 21.87
C GLU A 22 -1.35 15.94 20.78
N ILE A 23 -2.36 16.80 20.62
CA ILE A 23 -3.32 16.69 19.52
C ILE A 23 -2.60 16.91 18.17
N LEU A 24 -1.71 17.89 18.10
CA LEU A 24 -0.95 18.19 16.89
C LEU A 24 0.19 17.20 16.62
N ALA A 25 0.67 16.49 17.64
CA ALA A 25 1.73 15.48 17.49
C ALA A 25 1.33 14.37 16.51
N GLY A 26 0.04 14.04 16.44
CA GLY A 26 -0.49 13.08 15.47
C GLY A 26 -0.24 13.50 14.01
N PHE A 27 -0.26 14.80 13.68
CA PHE A 27 0.00 15.29 12.31
C PHE A 27 1.46 15.17 11.88
N SER A 28 2.38 15.13 12.85
CA SER A 28 3.82 14.91 12.63
C SER A 28 4.17 13.42 12.57
N ASP A 29 3.18 12.52 12.65
CA ASP A 29 3.39 11.09 12.53
C ASP A 29 4.00 10.76 11.15
N PRO A 30 5.15 10.05 11.10
CA PRO A 30 5.80 9.70 9.85
C PRO A 30 4.89 8.97 8.84
N ASN A 31 3.88 8.23 9.31
CA ASN A 31 2.95 7.53 8.42
C ASN A 31 1.99 8.51 7.73
N ILE A 32 1.56 9.59 8.39
CA ILE A 32 0.71 10.62 7.78
C ILE A 32 1.49 11.33 6.66
N ILE A 33 2.75 11.70 6.94
CA ILE A 33 3.63 12.33 5.95
C ILE A 33 3.85 11.40 4.76
N LEU A 34 4.08 10.10 5.02
CA LEU A 34 4.22 9.09 3.97
C LEU A 34 2.98 9.04 3.08
N ILE A 35 1.77 8.96 3.65
CA ILE A 35 0.53 8.91 2.89
C ILE A 35 0.38 10.16 2.02
N ALA A 36 0.66 11.36 2.56
CA ALA A 36 0.61 12.60 1.79
C ALA A 36 1.58 12.58 0.60
N LEU A 37 2.81 12.12 0.80
CA LEU A 37 3.80 11.98 -0.28
C LEU A 37 3.38 10.95 -1.33
N LEU A 38 2.70 9.87 -0.95
CA LEU A 38 2.18 8.89 -1.90
C LEU A 38 1.12 9.49 -2.84
N PHE A 39 0.27 10.40 -2.36
CA PHE A 39 -0.65 11.14 -3.24
C PHE A 39 0.10 12.03 -4.25
N VAL A 40 1.17 12.71 -3.81
CA VAL A 40 2.03 13.52 -4.68
C VAL A 40 2.71 12.66 -5.75
N VAL A 41 3.26 11.51 -5.37
CA VAL A 41 3.86 10.55 -6.31
C VAL A 41 2.82 9.99 -7.27
N GLY A 42 1.62 9.66 -6.78
CA GLY A 42 0.50 9.18 -7.60
C GLY A 42 0.12 10.18 -8.69
N GLU A 43 -0.05 11.46 -8.34
CA GLU A 43 -0.28 12.53 -9.32
C GLU A 43 0.90 12.70 -10.29
N GLY A 44 2.13 12.60 -9.80
CA GLY A 44 3.33 12.61 -10.63
C GLY A 44 3.32 11.51 -11.70
N LEU A 45 2.95 10.29 -11.33
CA LEU A 45 2.84 9.15 -12.25
C LEU A 45 1.76 9.33 -13.31
N VAL A 46 0.63 9.95 -12.94
CA VAL A 46 -0.45 10.27 -13.88
C VAL A 46 -0.01 11.36 -14.86
N ARG A 47 0.56 12.46 -14.35
CA ARG A 47 1.01 13.60 -15.17
C ARG A 47 2.15 13.24 -16.12
N THR A 48 3.06 12.37 -15.71
CA THR A 48 4.17 11.88 -16.55
C THR A 48 3.75 10.83 -17.56
N GLY A 49 2.52 10.31 -17.48
CA GLY A 49 2.03 9.25 -18.35
C GLY A 49 2.60 7.85 -18.04
N ILE A 50 3.38 7.69 -16.96
CA ILE A 50 3.90 6.39 -16.53
C ILE A 50 2.73 5.45 -16.20
N ALA A 51 1.70 5.96 -15.52
CA ALA A 51 0.52 5.17 -15.21
C ALA A 51 -0.16 4.62 -16.48
N TYR A 52 -0.19 5.43 -17.55
CA TYR A 52 -0.69 5.00 -18.85
C TYR A 52 0.20 3.92 -19.48
N GLN A 53 1.53 4.11 -19.51
CA GLN A 53 2.47 3.14 -20.08
C GLN A 53 2.41 1.78 -19.38
N VAL A 54 2.32 1.78 -18.05
CA VAL A 54 2.18 0.55 -17.26
C VAL A 54 0.84 -0.12 -17.55
N SER A 55 -0.25 0.65 -17.60
CA SER A 55 -1.58 0.12 -17.92
C SER A 55 -1.62 -0.51 -19.33
N ASP A 56 -1.09 0.17 -20.34
CA ASP A 56 -1.04 -0.32 -21.73
C ASP A 56 -0.18 -1.58 -21.83
N SER A 57 0.98 -1.61 -21.15
CA SER A 57 1.81 -2.81 -21.08
C SER A 57 1.03 -4.01 -20.52
N ILE A 58 0.35 -3.84 -19.38
CA ILE A 58 -0.48 -4.90 -18.79
C ILE A 58 -1.58 -5.35 -19.75
N LEU A 59 -2.28 -4.42 -20.40
CA LEU A 59 -3.35 -4.75 -21.37
C LEU A 59 -2.83 -5.52 -22.58
N ARG A 60 -1.68 -5.12 -23.13
CA ARG A 60 -1.03 -5.79 -24.27
C ARG A 60 -0.67 -7.23 -23.93
N PHE A 61 -0.05 -7.48 -22.79
CA PHE A 61 0.25 -8.85 -22.33
C PHE A 61 -1.01 -9.65 -22.05
N ALA A 62 -2.04 -9.01 -21.50
CA ALA A 62 -3.33 -9.63 -21.21
C ALA A 62 -4.18 -9.92 -22.45
N LYS A 63 -3.86 -9.36 -23.62
CA LYS A 63 -4.64 -9.46 -24.86
C LYS A 63 -6.14 -9.15 -24.63
N ASN A 64 -6.42 -8.10 -23.86
CA ASN A 64 -7.79 -7.67 -23.46
C ASN A 64 -8.63 -8.70 -22.67
N SER A 65 -8.02 -9.76 -22.11
CA SER A 65 -8.72 -10.67 -21.20
C SER A 65 -8.68 -10.14 -19.77
N GLU A 66 -9.86 -9.93 -19.17
CA GLU A 66 -10.00 -9.45 -17.78
C GLU A 66 -9.29 -10.36 -16.77
N VAL A 67 -9.37 -11.68 -16.94
CA VAL A 67 -8.68 -12.66 -16.09
C VAL A 67 -7.16 -12.49 -16.18
N LYS A 68 -6.63 -12.30 -17.38
CA LYS A 68 -5.19 -12.12 -17.56
C LYS A 68 -4.72 -10.78 -17.01
N VAL A 69 -5.52 -9.71 -17.17
CA VAL A 69 -5.25 -8.41 -16.55
C VAL A 69 -5.15 -8.55 -15.05
N LEU A 70 -6.09 -9.26 -14.43
CA LEU A 70 -6.06 -9.52 -12.99
C LEU A 70 -4.77 -10.26 -12.58
N ILE A 71 -4.40 -11.31 -13.29
CA ILE A 71 -3.17 -12.08 -13.00
C ILE A 71 -1.92 -11.19 -13.13
N TYR A 72 -1.77 -10.47 -14.24
CA TYR A 72 -0.60 -9.60 -14.46
C TYR A 72 -0.56 -8.44 -13.48
N LEU A 73 -1.71 -7.86 -13.12
CA LEU A 73 -1.82 -6.85 -12.09
C LEU A 73 -1.35 -7.40 -10.74
N MET A 74 -1.89 -8.54 -10.32
CA MET A 74 -1.53 -9.16 -9.04
C MET A 74 -0.04 -9.52 -8.99
N LEU A 75 0.53 -10.08 -10.05
CA LEU A 75 1.97 -10.35 -10.14
C LEU A 75 2.81 -9.08 -10.05
N SER A 76 2.41 -8.01 -10.74
CA SER A 76 3.14 -6.74 -10.73
C SER A 76 3.14 -6.10 -9.34
N VAL A 77 1.97 -6.06 -8.70
CA VAL A 77 1.79 -5.50 -7.36
C VAL A 77 2.52 -6.34 -6.33
N THR A 78 2.40 -7.67 -6.41
CA THR A 78 3.03 -8.59 -5.46
C THR A 78 4.56 -8.56 -5.59
N GLY A 79 5.07 -8.54 -6.83
CA GLY A 79 6.50 -8.47 -7.11
C GLY A 79 7.13 -7.16 -6.67
N LEU A 80 6.52 -6.01 -7.00
CA LEU A 80 7.03 -4.71 -6.55
C LEU A 80 6.85 -4.52 -5.04
N GLY A 81 5.68 -4.90 -4.52
CA GLY A 81 5.33 -4.77 -3.11
C GLY A 81 6.09 -5.72 -2.19
N ALA A 82 6.81 -6.71 -2.71
CA ALA A 82 7.73 -7.52 -1.92
C ALA A 82 8.95 -6.69 -1.47
N PHE A 83 9.26 -5.57 -2.12
CA PHE A 83 10.39 -4.70 -1.78
C PHE A 83 9.96 -3.32 -1.27
N MET A 84 8.65 -3.07 -1.18
CA MET A 84 8.06 -1.80 -0.75
C MET A 84 6.99 -2.05 0.32
N SER A 85 6.61 -0.99 1.04
CA SER A 85 5.44 -1.04 1.92
C SER A 85 4.17 -1.40 1.15
N SER A 86 3.33 -2.24 1.75
CA SER A 86 2.01 -2.62 1.22
C SER A 86 1.11 -1.41 0.94
N THR A 87 1.20 -0.36 1.77
CA THR A 87 0.48 0.90 1.55
C THR A 87 1.04 1.66 0.33
N GLY A 88 2.37 1.70 0.20
CA GLY A 88 3.06 2.41 -0.88
C GLY A 88 2.79 1.79 -2.25
N VAL A 89 2.90 0.48 -2.37
CA VAL A 89 2.66 -0.22 -3.64
C VAL A 89 1.20 -0.07 -4.10
N VAL A 90 0.24 -0.21 -3.18
CA VAL A 90 -1.18 -0.04 -3.52
C VAL A 90 -1.44 1.39 -4.02
N ALA A 91 -0.92 2.40 -3.32
CA ALA A 91 -1.10 3.80 -3.72
C ALA A 91 -0.56 4.09 -5.13
N VAL A 92 0.62 3.56 -5.48
CA VAL A 92 1.23 3.68 -6.81
C VAL A 92 0.39 3.01 -7.90
N PHE A 93 -0.26 1.89 -7.59
CA PHE A 93 -1.05 1.13 -8.56
C PHE A 93 -2.52 1.57 -8.67
N ILE A 94 -3.06 2.33 -7.71
CA ILE A 94 -4.42 2.90 -7.83
C ILE A 94 -4.63 3.64 -9.17
N PRO A 95 -3.80 4.63 -9.56
CA PRO A 95 -4.01 5.33 -10.83
C PRO A 95 -3.87 4.40 -12.05
N VAL A 96 -2.98 3.41 -11.99
CA VAL A 96 -2.81 2.39 -13.04
C VAL A 96 -4.09 1.58 -13.21
N VAL A 97 -4.66 1.08 -12.10
CA VAL A 97 -5.88 0.27 -12.12
C VAL A 97 -7.09 1.08 -12.59
N LEU A 98 -7.23 2.32 -12.13
CA LEU A 98 -8.30 3.21 -12.62
C LEU A 98 -8.18 3.43 -14.13
N MET A 99 -6.96 3.58 -14.65
CA MET A 99 -6.72 3.72 -16.09
C MET A 99 -7.08 2.44 -16.85
N ILE A 100 -6.71 1.27 -16.34
CA ILE A 100 -7.10 -0.04 -16.89
C ILE A 100 -8.64 -0.17 -16.95
N CYS A 101 -9.32 0.16 -15.85
CA CYS A 101 -10.79 0.08 -15.78
C CYS A 101 -11.46 1.00 -16.81
N ARG A 102 -10.92 2.21 -17.03
CA ARG A 102 -11.41 3.14 -18.06
C ARG A 102 -11.21 2.60 -19.47
N GLN A 103 -10.05 2.02 -19.76
CA GLN A 103 -9.74 1.46 -21.08
C GLN A 103 -10.58 0.21 -21.41
N MET A 104 -10.82 -0.65 -20.41
CA MET A 104 -11.61 -1.87 -20.57
C MET A 104 -13.12 -1.68 -20.37
N ASN A 105 -13.56 -0.49 -19.95
CA ASN A 105 -14.94 -0.19 -19.61
C ASN A 105 -15.53 -1.15 -18.55
N ILE A 106 -14.77 -1.39 -17.47
CA ILE A 106 -15.19 -2.25 -16.35
C ILE A 106 -15.26 -1.43 -15.04
N PRO A 107 -16.11 -1.82 -14.08
CA PRO A 107 -16.23 -1.08 -12.83
C PRO A 107 -14.97 -1.25 -11.95
N PRO A 108 -14.41 -0.16 -11.37
CA PRO A 108 -13.18 -0.19 -10.58
C PRO A 108 -13.15 -1.23 -9.46
N LYS A 109 -14.30 -1.47 -8.82
CA LYS A 109 -14.44 -2.45 -7.72
C LYS A 109 -13.91 -3.84 -8.07
N ARG A 110 -13.93 -4.24 -9.35
CA ARG A 110 -13.46 -5.56 -9.80
C ARG A 110 -11.95 -5.73 -9.73
N LEU A 111 -11.18 -4.64 -9.90
CA LEU A 111 -9.71 -4.69 -9.84
C LEU A 111 -9.16 -4.08 -8.55
N MET A 112 -9.90 -3.18 -7.89
CA MET A 112 -9.51 -2.57 -6.62
C MET A 112 -9.39 -3.59 -5.48
N MET A 113 -10.34 -4.53 -5.36
CA MET A 113 -10.25 -5.56 -4.31
C MET A 113 -9.05 -6.51 -4.54
N PRO A 114 -8.83 -7.07 -5.74
CA PRO A 114 -7.61 -7.83 -6.04
C PRO A 114 -6.31 -7.05 -5.81
N LEU A 115 -6.29 -5.76 -6.13
CA LEU A 115 -5.14 -4.87 -5.85
C LEU A 115 -4.83 -4.84 -4.34
N SER A 116 -5.84 -4.63 -3.50
CA SER A 116 -5.68 -4.64 -2.04
C SER A 116 -5.16 -5.98 -1.53
N VAL A 117 -5.72 -7.09 -2.03
CA VAL A 117 -5.27 -8.44 -1.65
C VAL A 117 -3.83 -8.69 -2.07
N ALA A 118 -3.45 -8.30 -3.29
CA ALA A 118 -2.07 -8.43 -3.76
C ALA A 118 -1.09 -7.59 -2.92
N GLY A 119 -1.48 -6.38 -2.53
CA GLY A 119 -0.67 -5.54 -1.62
C GLY A 119 -0.52 -6.15 -0.22
N LEU A 120 -1.54 -6.82 0.30
CA LEU A 120 -1.43 -7.55 1.57
C LEU A 120 -0.49 -8.76 1.43
N ILE A 121 -0.64 -9.54 0.35
CA ILE A 121 0.23 -10.69 0.07
C ILE A 121 1.69 -10.26 -0.04
N SER A 122 1.96 -9.15 -0.74
CA SER A 122 3.31 -8.64 -0.91
C SER A 122 3.98 -8.31 0.43
N GLY A 123 3.21 -7.76 1.38
CA GLY A 123 3.67 -7.45 2.74
C GLY A 123 4.11 -8.66 3.56
N MET A 124 3.66 -9.86 3.18
CA MET A 124 4.02 -11.12 3.83
C MET A 124 5.22 -11.82 3.16
N MET A 125 5.72 -11.31 2.03
CA MET A 125 6.78 -11.99 1.28
C MET A 125 8.17 -11.73 1.83
N THR A 126 8.49 -10.51 2.27
CA THR A 126 9.84 -10.18 2.73
C THR A 126 9.87 -9.53 4.09
N LEU A 127 11.04 -9.64 4.72
CA LEU A 127 11.32 -9.04 6.01
C LEU A 127 11.19 -7.51 6.01
N ILE A 128 11.54 -6.86 4.90
CA ILE A 128 11.53 -5.39 4.78
C ILE A 128 10.17 -4.84 4.35
N ALA A 129 9.26 -5.70 3.88
CA ALA A 129 8.00 -5.24 3.29
C ALA A 129 7.08 -4.55 4.29
N THR A 130 7.13 -4.91 5.58
CA THR A 130 6.29 -4.26 6.60
C THR A 130 6.99 -4.11 7.97
N PRO A 131 6.67 -3.05 8.75
CA PRO A 131 7.22 -2.86 10.09
C PRO A 131 7.01 -4.04 11.06
N PRO A 132 5.84 -4.71 11.11
CA PRO A 132 5.65 -5.88 11.97
C PRO A 132 6.67 -7.00 11.74
N ASN A 133 7.05 -7.26 10.48
CA ASN A 133 8.04 -8.29 10.17
C ASN A 133 9.41 -7.96 10.77
N LEU A 134 9.80 -6.69 10.74
CA LEU A 134 11.05 -6.20 11.36
C LEU A 134 11.02 -6.30 12.88
N VAL A 135 9.88 -5.95 13.50
CA VAL A 135 9.70 -6.03 14.96
C VAL A 135 9.82 -7.48 15.43
N VAL A 136 9.09 -8.42 14.79
CA VAL A 136 9.17 -9.85 15.14
C VAL A 136 10.58 -10.39 14.97
N ASN A 137 11.28 -10.02 13.89
CA ASN A 137 12.66 -10.45 13.70
C ASN A 137 13.62 -9.88 14.75
N ALA A 138 13.42 -8.62 15.18
CA ALA A 138 14.23 -8.01 16.23
C ALA A 138 14.04 -8.72 17.58
N GLU A 139 12.79 -9.05 17.94
CA GLU A 139 12.47 -9.81 19.15
C GLU A 139 13.02 -11.25 19.08
N LEU A 140 12.84 -11.95 17.95
CA LEU A 140 13.37 -13.30 17.77
C LEU A 140 14.91 -13.35 17.92
N LEU A 141 15.57 -12.33 17.38
CA LEU A 141 17.00 -12.13 17.52
C LEU A 141 17.44 -11.94 18.96
N HIS A 142 16.68 -11.15 19.72
CA HIS A 142 16.97 -10.84 21.11
C HIS A 142 16.82 -12.07 22.01
N ASP A 143 15.74 -12.85 21.82
CA ASP A 143 15.41 -13.97 22.71
C ASP A 143 16.12 -15.28 22.39
N THR A 144 16.37 -15.57 21.10
CA THR A 144 16.88 -16.88 20.66
C THR A 144 18.21 -16.81 19.91
N GLY A 145 18.64 -15.61 19.51
CA GLY A 145 19.77 -15.42 18.59
C GLY A 145 19.48 -15.81 17.13
N LEU A 146 18.26 -16.26 16.82
CA LEU A 146 17.84 -16.65 15.47
C LEU A 146 17.28 -15.45 14.69
N ARG A 147 17.45 -15.48 13.35
CA ARG A 147 16.92 -14.46 12.43
C ARG A 147 15.88 -15.07 11.52
N LEU A 148 14.85 -14.29 11.18
CA LEU A 148 13.98 -14.62 10.05
C LEU A 148 14.78 -14.56 8.75
N ARG A 149 14.47 -15.47 7.82
CA ARG A 149 14.98 -15.39 6.44
C ARG A 149 14.42 -14.14 5.77
N PHE A 150 15.19 -13.59 4.84
CA PHE A 150 14.77 -12.40 4.08
C PHE A 150 13.43 -12.62 3.35
N LEU A 151 13.19 -13.84 2.88
CA LEU A 151 11.94 -14.29 2.26
C LEU A 151 11.13 -15.10 3.28
N ILE A 152 9.94 -14.63 3.66
CA ILE A 152 9.09 -15.17 4.75
C ILE A 152 7.94 -16.01 4.18
N LEU A 153 8.13 -16.62 3.00
CA LEU A 153 7.09 -17.47 2.41
C LEU A 153 6.83 -18.70 3.30
N PRO A 154 5.57 -19.11 3.52
CA PRO A 154 5.21 -20.27 4.35
C PRO A 154 5.75 -21.62 3.81
N LEU A 155 6.40 -21.63 2.65
CA LEU A 155 7.05 -22.79 2.03
C LEU A 155 8.51 -23.00 2.48
N SER A 156 9.03 -22.19 3.41
CA SER A 156 10.43 -22.26 3.85
C SER A 156 10.63 -22.88 5.24
N VAL A 157 9.81 -23.87 5.61
CA VAL A 157 10.11 -24.81 6.71
C VAL A 157 11.08 -25.86 6.21
#